data_AF-R7LWW2-F1
#
_entry.id   AF-R7LWW2-F1
#
_cell.length_a   1.000
_cell.length_b   1.000
_cell.length_c   1.000
_cell.angle_alpha   90.00
_cell.angle_beta   90.00
_cell.angle_gamma   90.00
#
_symmetry.space_group_name_H-M   'P 1'
#
loop_
_entity.id
_entity.type
_entity.pdbx_description
1 polymer ?
#
loop_
_entity_poly.entity_id
_entity_poly.type
_entity_poly.pdbx_seq_one_letter_code
_entity_poly.pdbx_strand_id
1 'polypeptide(L)'
;MKTWDSNWSKSNWRMYDNYWAGAKKACAELGMSLPDKSQLISIYEEREKNPSLGIPSGFFWSAFEYDARDAARVNLYNGHVLSDHKNGNSSKVMCVGD
;
A
#
# COMPACT_ATOMS: atom_id res chain seq x y z
N MET A 1 11.71 6.39 -8.92
CA MET A 1 10.43 5.79 -9.34
C MET A 1 10.60 4.69 -10.38
N LYS A 2 11.43 4.82 -11.42
CA LYS A 2 11.55 3.80 -12.50
C LYS A 2 11.73 2.36 -12.03
N THR A 3 12.52 2.14 -10.97
CA THR A 3 12.76 0.81 -10.37
C THR A 3 11.56 0.27 -9.59
N TRP A 4 10.71 1.15 -9.05
CA TRP A 4 9.63 0.80 -8.12
C TRP A 4 8.22 0.92 -8.72
N ASP A 5 8.08 1.71 -9.78
CA ASP A 5 6.87 1.91 -10.57
C ASP A 5 7.24 2.41 -11.98
N SER A 6 7.35 1.46 -12.92
CA SER A 6 7.68 1.76 -14.31
C SER A 6 6.53 2.41 -15.07
N ASN A 7 5.28 2.09 -14.71
CA ASN A 7 4.09 2.63 -15.39
C ASN A 7 3.96 4.13 -15.09
N TRP A 8 4.12 4.52 -13.81
CA TRP A 8 4.20 5.92 -13.40
C TRP A 8 5.28 6.67 -14.16
N SER A 9 6.49 6.09 -14.20
CA SER A 9 7.67 6.72 -14.81
C SER A 9 7.55 6.95 -16.32
N LYS A 10 6.70 6.16 -17.00
CA LYS A 10 6.40 6.29 -18.44
C LYS A 10 5.18 7.17 -18.73
N SER A 11 4.44 7.57 -17.70
CA SER A 11 3.22 8.36 -17.83
C SER A 11 3.46 9.86 -17.68
N ASN A 12 2.41 10.64 -17.93
CA ASN A 12 2.41 12.09 -17.66
C ASN A 12 2.46 12.41 -16.16
N TRP A 13 2.26 11.43 -15.28
CA TRP A 13 2.31 11.60 -13.82
C TRP A 13 3.74 11.61 -13.27
N ARG A 14 4.75 11.28 -14.08
CA ARG A 14 6.17 11.21 -13.68
C ARG A 14 6.73 12.49 -13.04
N MET A 15 6.05 13.63 -13.23
CA MET A 15 6.41 14.92 -12.66
C MET A 15 5.92 15.13 -11.22
N TYR A 16 5.06 14.25 -10.71
CA TYR A 16 4.58 14.29 -9.33
C TYR A 16 5.27 13.24 -8.46
N ASP A 17 5.25 13.48 -7.15
CA ASP A 17 5.64 12.49 -6.16
C ASP A 17 4.83 11.20 -6.29
N ASN A 18 5.43 10.07 -5.94
CA ASN A 18 4.78 8.77 -5.96
C ASN A 18 4.98 8.12 -4.58
N TYR A 19 4.07 8.41 -3.66
CA TYR A 19 4.06 7.91 -2.29
C TYR A 19 3.89 6.38 -2.25
N TRP A 20 3.17 5.81 -3.22
CA TRP A 20 3.03 4.36 -3.34
C TRP A 20 4.34 3.66 -3.71
N ALA A 21 5.11 4.21 -4.65
CA ALA A 21 6.46 3.75 -4.96
C ALA A 21 7.41 3.96 -3.77
N GLY A 22 7.20 5.04 -3.00
CA GLY A 22 7.87 5.26 -1.71
C GLY A 22 7.58 4.14 -0.71
N ALA A 23 6.33 3.72 -0.59
CA ALA A 23 5.92 2.60 0.26
C ALA A 23 6.60 1.28 -0.13
N LYS A 24 6.62 0.96 -1.43
CA LYS A 24 7.34 -0.22 -1.95
C LYS A 24 8.83 -0.17 -1.63
N LYS A 25 9.46 0.98 -1.89
CA LYS A 25 10.87 1.18 -1.60
C LYS A 25 11.18 0.99 -0.12
N ALA A 26 10.37 1.59 0.76
CA ALA A 26 10.57 1.50 2.22
C ALA A 26 10.51 0.06 2.72
N CYS A 27 9.51 -0.73 2.27
CA CYS A 27 9.45 -2.14 2.67
C CYS A 27 10.64 -2.95 2.14
N ALA A 28 11.02 -2.74 0.87
CA ALA A 28 12.15 -3.46 0.28
C ALA A 28 13.50 -3.12 0.95
N GLU A 29 13.71 -1.87 1.38
CA GLU A 29 14.90 -1.47 2.14
C GLU A 29 14.98 -2.13 3.53
N LEU A 30 13.86 -2.60 4.08
CA LEU A 30 13.78 -3.40 5.30
C LEU A 30 13.93 -4.91 5.04
N GLY A 31 14.11 -5.34 3.78
CA GLY A 31 14.07 -6.76 3.41
C GLY A 31 12.67 -7.37 3.55
N MET A 32 11.63 -6.54 3.52
CA MET A 32 10.22 -6.93 3.64
C MET A 32 9.46 -6.60 2.34
N SER A 33 8.22 -7.07 2.28
CA SER A 33 7.33 -6.85 1.14
C SER A 33 6.17 -5.92 1.51
N LEU A 34 5.74 -5.08 0.55
CA LEU A 34 4.47 -4.37 0.65
C LEU A 34 3.35 -5.40 0.42
N PRO A 35 2.39 -5.58 1.34
CA PRO A 35 1.38 -6.62 1.22
C PRO A 35 0.40 -6.33 0.09
N ASP A 36 -0.11 -7.39 -0.54
CA ASP A 36 -1.21 -7.27 -1.48
C ASP A 36 -2.56 -7.07 -0.78
N LYS A 37 -3.65 -7.01 -1.56
CA LYS A 37 -5.00 -6.77 -1.03
C LYS A 37 -5.45 -7.91 -0.11
N SER A 38 -5.20 -9.16 -0.51
CA SER A 38 -5.57 -10.35 0.26
C SER A 38 -4.86 -10.38 1.59
N GLN A 39 -3.55 -10.10 1.62
CA GLN A 39 -2.76 -10.07 2.84
C GLN A 39 -3.27 -8.98 3.80
N LEU A 40 -3.58 -7.78 3.30
CA LEU A 40 -4.15 -6.71 4.13
C LEU A 40 -5.54 -7.06 4.67
N ILE A 41 -6.38 -7.74 3.89
CA ILE A 41 -7.69 -8.22 4.35
C ILE A 41 -7.51 -9.25 5.46
N SER A 42 -6.60 -10.21 5.31
CA SER A 42 -6.29 -11.18 6.37
C SER A 42 -5.78 -10.51 7.65
N ILE A 43 -4.94 -9.48 7.53
CA ILE A 43 -4.48 -8.68 8.68
C ILE A 43 -5.64 -7.97 9.39
N TYR A 44 -6.59 -7.42 8.61
CA TYR A 44 -7.82 -6.85 9.17
C TYR A 44 -8.65 -7.91 9.93
N GLU A 45 -8.84 -9.10 9.35
CA GLU A 45 -9.59 -10.18 10.01
C GLU A 45 -8.92 -10.63 11.31
N GLU A 46 -7.59 -10.73 11.34
CA GLU A 46 -6.84 -11.05 12.55
C GLU A 46 -6.94 -9.94 13.61
N ARG A 47 -6.93 -8.67 13.20
CA ARG A 47 -7.19 -7.53 14.09
C ARG A 47 -8.57 -7.63 14.74
N GLU A 48 -9.60 -8.01 14.00
CA GLU A 48 -10.97 -8.14 14.52
C GLU A 48 -11.09 -9.33 15.50
N LYS A 49 -10.40 -10.44 15.22
CA LYS A 49 -10.36 -11.60 16.12
C LYS A 49 -9.55 -11.32 17.38
N ASN A 50 -8.47 -10.57 17.26
CA ASN A 50 -7.54 -10.30 18.36
C ASN A 50 -7.14 -8.82 18.43
N PRO A 51 -7.97 -7.96 19.05
CA PRO A 51 -7.67 -6.54 19.18
C PRO A 51 -6.38 -6.22 19.95
N SER A 52 -5.87 -7.18 20.75
CA SER A 52 -4.63 -7.01 21.52
C SER A 52 -3.36 -7.00 20.66
N LEU A 53 -3.44 -7.40 19.39
CA LEU A 53 -2.31 -7.35 18.44
C LEU A 53 -1.83 -5.92 18.14
N GLY A 54 -2.60 -4.90 18.53
CA GLY A 54 -2.21 -3.51 18.35
C GLY A 54 -2.11 -3.07 16.89
N ILE A 55 -2.76 -3.82 15.97
CA ILE A 55 -2.75 -3.52 14.54
C ILE A 55 -3.43 -2.15 14.33
N PRO A 56 -2.71 -1.17 13.74
CA PRO A 56 -3.24 0.18 13.59
C PRO A 56 -4.39 0.24 12.59
N SER A 57 -5.35 1.11 12.89
CA SER A 57 -6.45 1.44 11.97
C SER A 57 -6.06 2.50 10.93
N GLY A 58 -6.78 2.51 9.81
CA GLY A 58 -6.65 3.47 8.72
C GLY A 58 -6.40 2.82 7.37
N PHE A 59 -6.14 3.65 6.36
CA PHE A 59 -5.82 3.20 5.01
C PHE A 59 -4.34 2.85 4.87
N PHE A 60 -4.06 1.68 4.30
CA PHE A 60 -2.72 1.20 4.01
C PHE A 60 -2.57 0.89 2.53
N TRP A 61 -1.44 1.28 1.96
CA TRP A 61 -1.09 0.94 0.58
C TRP A 61 -1.01 -0.57 0.39
N SER A 62 -1.58 -1.06 -0.71
CA SER A 62 -1.42 -2.42 -1.21
C SER A 62 -0.41 -2.45 -2.34
N ALA A 63 0.33 -3.55 -2.52
CA ALA A 63 1.18 -3.78 -3.69
C ALA A 63 0.40 -3.86 -5.03
N PHE A 64 -0.93 -3.91 -5.00
CA PHE A 64 -1.75 -3.98 -6.20
C PHE A 64 -1.88 -2.62 -6.91
N GLU A 65 -1.58 -2.61 -8.20
CA GLU A 65 -1.68 -1.46 -9.10
C GLU A 65 -2.91 -1.58 -9.99
N TYR A 66 -3.67 -0.50 -10.18
CA TYR A 66 -4.75 -0.45 -11.17
C TYR A 66 -4.23 0.04 -12.51
N ASP A 67 -3.53 1.18 -12.49
CA ASP A 67 -2.94 1.78 -13.67
C ASP A 67 -1.76 2.70 -13.29
N ALA A 68 -1.27 3.47 -14.26
CA ALA A 68 -0.14 4.36 -14.05
C ALA A 68 -0.39 5.39 -12.93
N ARG A 69 -1.62 5.88 -12.72
CA ARG A 69 -1.98 6.89 -11.71
C ARG A 69 -2.43 6.27 -10.39
N ASP A 70 -3.11 5.14 -10.44
CA ASP A 70 -3.93 4.62 -9.35
C ASP A 70 -3.41 3.27 -8.79
N ALA A 71 -3.45 3.12 -7.47
CA ALA A 71 -3.12 1.89 -6.76
C ALA A 71 -4.17 1.56 -5.69
N ALA A 72 -4.22 0.31 -5.26
CA ALA A 72 -5.13 -0.10 -4.21
C ALA A 72 -4.63 0.30 -2.82
N ARG A 73 -5.58 0.61 -1.95
CA ARG A 73 -5.40 0.73 -0.50
C ARG A 73 -6.50 -0.04 0.23
N VAL A 74 -6.20 -0.51 1.43
CA VAL A 74 -7.16 -1.24 2.26
C VAL A 74 -7.34 -0.51 3.58
N ASN A 75 -8.59 -0.34 4.02
CA ASN A 75 -8.91 0.22 5.32
C ASN A 75 -8.91 -0.87 6.38
N LEU A 76 -7.92 -0.89 7.27
CA LEU A 76 -7.85 -1.87 8.36
C LEU A 76 -8.86 -1.61 9.50
N TYR A 77 -9.75 -0.63 9.34
CA TYR A 77 -10.93 -0.45 10.19
C TYR A 77 -12.10 -1.36 9.81
N ASN A 78 -12.32 -1.57 8.51
CA ASN A 78 -13.53 -2.24 8.00
C ASN A 78 -13.28 -3.17 6.80
N GLY A 79 -12.02 -3.42 6.43
CA GLY A 79 -11.63 -4.31 5.33
C GLY A 79 -11.90 -3.75 3.92
N HIS A 80 -12.38 -2.51 3.78
CA HIS A 80 -12.72 -1.97 2.46
C HIS A 80 -11.48 -1.75 1.59
N VAL A 81 -11.54 -2.25 0.36
CA VAL A 81 -10.57 -1.98 -0.69
C VAL A 81 -11.04 -0.76 -1.49
N LEU A 82 -10.17 0.23 -1.64
CA LEU A 82 -10.42 1.41 -2.46
C LEU A 82 -9.23 1.66 -3.40
N SER A 83 -9.48 2.40 -4.48
CA SER A 83 -8.44 3.01 -5.30
C SER A 83 -8.02 4.35 -4.69
N ASP A 84 -6.75 4.70 -4.83
CA ASP A 84 -6.21 6.02 -4.47
C ASP A 84 -5.10 6.43 -5.43
N HIS A 85 -4.90 7.73 -5.60
CA HIS A 85 -3.87 8.24 -6.47
C HIS A 85 -2.51 8.02 -5.84
N LYS A 86 -1.54 7.51 -6.60
CA LYS A 86 -0.20 7.20 -6.08
C LYS A 86 0.59 8.43 -5.64
N ASN A 87 0.21 9.64 -6.08
CA ASN A 87 0.72 10.92 -5.56
C ASN A 87 -0.04 11.43 -4.31
N GLY A 88 -1.03 10.70 -3.83
CA GLY A 88 -1.73 10.99 -2.57
C GLY A 88 -0.90 10.55 -1.36
N ASN A 89 -0.87 11.39 -0.33
CA ASN A 89 -0.15 11.12 0.93
C ASN A 89 -1.06 10.57 2.05
N SER A 90 -2.30 10.21 1.74
CA SER A 90 -3.31 9.84 2.75
C SER A 90 -3.21 8.41 3.25
N SER A 91 -2.49 7.54 2.52
CA SER A 91 -2.34 6.13 2.83
C SER A 91 -1.02 5.84 3.56
N LYS A 92 -1.10 5.03 4.62
CA LYS A 92 0.03 4.57 5.44
C LYS A 92 0.74 3.40 4.76
N VAL A 93 1.89 3.01 5.32
CA VAL A 93 2.69 1.86 4.87
C VAL A 93 2.71 0.81 5.96
N MET A 94 2.52 -0.45 5.57
CA MET A 94 2.72 -1.64 6.40
C MET A 94 3.56 -2.60 5.57
N CYS A 95 4.59 -3.18 6.18
CA CYS A 95 5.47 -4.13 5.53
C CYS A 95 5.33 -5.48 6.21
N VAL A 96 5.31 -6.55 5.43
CA VAL A 96 5.24 -7.93 5.92
C VAL A 96 6.54 -8.64 5.57
N GLY A 97 7.13 -9.32 6.55
CA GLY A 97 8.23 -10.25 6.32
C GLY A 97 7.70 -11.61 5.86
N ASP A 98 8.49 -12.33 5.08
CA ASP A 98 8.23 -13.72 4.71
C ASP A 98 8.34 -14.68 5.90
#